data_AF-A0A2R7N1V1-F1
#
_entry.id   AF-A0A2R7N1V1-F1
#
_cell.length_a   1.000
_cell.length_b   1.000
_cell.length_c   1.000
_cell.angle_alpha   90.00
_cell.angle_beta   90.00
_cell.angle_gamma   90.00
#
_symmetry.space_group_name_H-M   'P 1'
#
loop_
_entity.id
_entity.type
_entity.pdbx_description
1 polymer ?
#
loop_
_entity_poly.entity_id
_entity_poly.type
_entity_poly.pdbx_seq_one_letter_code
_entity_poly.pdbx_strand_id
1 'polypeptide(L)' 'VSRFYQLYDMAVPENIMPMVIHKLGNSSVATIPSLLTMILQDEMEHHKIKKDDVVLFASVGAGMNINAFVYKF' A
#
# COMPACT_ATOMS: atom_id res chain seq x y z
N VAL A 1 -12.59 1.67 -2.41
CA VAL A 1 -11.87 2.80 -1.78
C VAL A 1 -12.78 4.02 -1.58
N SER A 2 -13.58 4.42 -2.57
CA SER A 2 -14.54 5.55 -2.47
C SER A 2 -15.40 5.56 -1.20
N ARG A 3 -15.97 4.40 -0.83
CA ARG A 3 -16.81 4.28 0.37
C ARG A 3 -16.08 4.63 1.68
N PHE A 4 -14.77 4.40 1.79
CA PHE A 4 -14.01 4.75 3.00
C PHE A 4 -13.94 6.27 3.18
N TYR A 5 -13.60 7.01 2.11
CA TYR A 5 -13.51 8.46 2.15
C TYR A 5 -14.86 9.15 2.34
N GLN A 6 -15.94 8.56 1.80
CA GLN A 6 -17.31 9.04 2.00
C GLN A 6 -17.76 8.99 3.48
N LEU A 7 -17.23 8.07 4.31
CA LEU A 7 -17.56 8.03 5.74
C LEU A 7 -17.04 9.25 6.51
N TYR A 8 -16.13 10.01 5.92
CA TYR A 8 -15.48 11.18 6.53
C TYR A 8 -15.71 12.46 5.71
N ASP A 9 -16.65 12.46 4.77
CA ASP A 9 -16.94 13.59 3.87
C ASP A 9 -15.70 14.09 3.10
N MET A 10 -14.80 13.17 2.73
CA MET A 10 -13.57 13.47 2.01
C MET A 10 -13.64 13.04 0.54
N ALA A 11 -12.97 13.80 -0.33
CA ALA A 11 -12.70 13.37 -1.71
C ALA A 11 -11.61 12.29 -1.72
N VAL A 12 -11.72 11.34 -2.64
CA VAL A 12 -10.66 10.34 -2.85
C VAL A 12 -9.46 11.03 -3.49
N PRO A 13 -8.24 10.90 -2.95
CA PRO A 13 -7.04 11.45 -3.57
C PRO A 13 -6.79 10.84 -4.96
N GLU A 14 -6.34 11.65 -5.92
CA GLU A 14 -6.09 11.19 -7.30
C GLU A 14 -5.06 10.06 -7.38
N ASN A 15 -3.97 10.18 -6.61
CA ASN A 15 -2.84 9.24 -6.67
C ASN A 15 -2.83 8.27 -5.49
N ILE A 16 -4.01 7.83 -5.04
CA ILE A 16 -4.08 6.80 -4.01
C ILE A 16 -3.66 5.44 -4.56
N MET A 17 -2.83 4.73 -3.80
CA MET A 17 -2.36 3.42 -4.21
C MET A 17 -3.54 2.44 -4.40
N PRO A 18 -3.65 1.77 -5.55
CA PRO A 18 -4.74 0.84 -5.79
C PRO A 18 -4.61 -0.39 -4.88
N MET A 19 -5.75 -0.94 -4.44
CA MET A 19 -5.77 -2.14 -3.60
C MET A 19 -5.36 -3.36 -4.43
N VAL A 20 -4.08 -3.73 -4.37
CA VAL A 20 -3.52 -4.85 -5.13
C VAL A 20 -4.16 -6.20 -4.76
N ILE A 21 -4.77 -6.31 -3.57
CA ILE A 21 -5.61 -7.46 -3.16
C ILE A 21 -6.71 -7.77 -4.19
N HIS A 22 -7.25 -6.76 -4.87
CA HIS A 22 -8.27 -6.99 -5.92
C HIS A 22 -7.70 -7.69 -7.16
N LYS A 23 -6.41 -7.48 -7.46
CA LYS A 23 -5.72 -8.08 -8.61
C LYS A 23 -5.08 -9.43 -8.27
N LEU A 24 -4.42 -9.53 -7.13
CA LEU A 24 -3.57 -10.68 -6.75
C LEU A 24 -4.20 -11.59 -5.68
N GLY A 25 -5.37 -11.22 -5.15
CA GLY A 25 -5.94 -11.83 -3.95
C GLY A 25 -5.20 -11.39 -2.67
N ASN A 26 -5.75 -11.74 -1.51
CA ASN A 26 -5.08 -11.51 -0.24
C ASN A 26 -4.15 -12.69 0.04
N SER A 27 -2.87 -12.53 -0.31
CA SER A 27 -1.82 -13.51 -0.06
C SER A 27 -1.27 -13.46 1.38
N SER A 28 -2.01 -12.84 2.31
CA SER A 28 -1.61 -12.65 3.70
C SER A 28 -0.29 -11.87 3.77
N VAL A 29 0.70 -12.38 4.52
CA VAL A 29 2.02 -11.77 4.72
C VAL A 29 2.72 -11.39 3.40
N ALA A 30 2.47 -12.11 2.31
CA ALA A 30 3.12 -11.86 1.02
C ALA A 30 2.62 -10.61 0.29
N THR A 31 1.49 -10.01 0.70
CA THR A 31 0.90 -8.87 -0.03
C THR A 31 1.81 -7.64 -0.03
N ILE A 32 2.48 -7.34 1.09
CA ILE A 32 3.37 -6.16 1.21
C ILE A 32 4.64 -6.31 0.35
N PRO A 33 5.40 -7.42 0.43
CA PRO A 33 6.54 -7.63 -0.48
C PRO A 33 6.15 -7.66 -1.96
N SER A 34 5.03 -8.29 -2.32
CA SER A 34 4.57 -8.31 -3.72
C SER A 34 4.30 -6.90 -4.25
N LEU A 35 3.60 -6.06 -3.48
CA LEU A 35 3.34 -4.67 -3.83
C LEU A 35 4.64 -3.87 -3.98
N LEU A 36 5.59 -4.06 -3.06
CA LEU A 36 6.90 -3.41 -3.16
C LEU A 36 7.64 -3.81 -4.44
N THR A 37 7.66 -5.10 -4.77
CA THR A 37 8.27 -5.60 -6.01
C THR A 37 7.64 -4.95 -7.24
N MET A 38 6.31 -4.87 -7.32
CA MET A 38 5.61 -4.22 -8.43
C MET A 38 6.00 -2.74 -8.59
N ILE A 39 6.15 -2.00 -7.48
CA ILE A 39 6.59 -0.60 -7.52
C ILE A 39 8.03 -0.50 -8.02
N LEU A 40 8.93 -1.35 -7.54
CA LEU A 40 10.34 -1.36 -7.93
C LEU A 40 10.55 -1.81 -9.39
N GLN A 41 9.62 -2.59 -9.95
CA GLN A 41 9.62 -3.05 -11.34
C GLN A 41 8.83 -2.13 -12.29
N ASP A 42 8.43 -0.94 -11.83
CA ASP A 42 7.65 0.02 -12.62
C ASP A 42 6.28 -0.52 -13.11
N GLU A 43 5.70 -1.51 -12.43
CA GLU A 43 4.39 -2.11 -12.77
C GLU A 43 3.19 -1.34 -12.18
N MET A 44 3.46 -0.24 -11.47
CA MET A 44 2.46 0.60 -10.81
C MET A 44 2.59 2.04 -11.29
N GLU A 45 1.78 2.41 -12.28
CA GLU A 45 1.75 3.78 -12.81
C GLU A 45 1.57 4.81 -11.68
N HIS A 46 2.30 5.93 -11.77
CA HIS A 46 2.33 7.01 -10.78
C HIS A 46 2.93 6.68 -9.40
N HIS A 47 3.34 5.44 -9.14
CA HIS A 47 4.01 5.05 -7.91
C HIS A 47 5.47 4.67 -8.17
N LYS A 48 6.40 5.50 -7.69
CA LYS A 48 7.84 5.23 -7.76
C LYS A 48 8.48 5.49 -6.42
N ILE A 49 9.47 4.68 -6.07
CA ILE A 49 10.35 4.90 -4.93
C ILE A 49 11.70 5.36 -5.47
N LYS A 50 12.20 6.46 -4.95
CA LYS A 50 13.49 7.04 -5.30
C LYS A 50 14.45 6.93 -4.11
N LYS A 51 15.73 7.11 -4.40
CA LYS A 51 16.74 7.26 -3.36
C LYS A 51 16.35 8.41 -2.44
N ASP A 52 16.56 8.20 -1.14
CA ASP A 52 16.24 9.06 -0.03
C ASP A 52 14.74 9.19 0.33
N ASP A 53 13.84 8.50 -0.37
CA ASP A 53 12.43 8.45 0.00
C ASP A 53 12.24 7.70 1.33
N VAL A 54 11.37 8.25 2.18
CA VAL A 54 10.97 7.64 3.45
C VAL A 54 9.65 6.91 3.25
N VAL A 55 9.67 5.60 3.44
CA VAL A 55 8.51 4.72 3.22
C VAL A 55 8.10 4.07 4.55
N LEU A 56 6.81 4.19 4.88
CA LEU A 56 6.18 3.51 6.00
C LEU A 56 5.53 2.22 5.50
N PHE A 57 5.96 1.09 6.06
CA PHE A 57 5.32 -0.19 5.87
C PHE A 57 4.40 -0.45 7.04
N ALA A 58 3.20 -0.97 6.78
CA ALA A 58 2.25 -1.36 7.80
C ALA A 58 1.57 -2.68 7.42
N SER A 59 1.30 -3.54 8.42
CA SER A 59 0.52 -4.76 8.26
C SER A 59 -0.43 -4.95 9.43
N VAL A 60 -1.53 -5.65 9.16
CA VAL A 60 -2.52 -6.04 10.17
C VAL A 60 -2.75 -7.54 10.05
N GLY A 61 -2.56 -8.25 11.14
CA GLY A 61 -2.77 -9.69 11.26
C GLY A 61 -3.98 -10.07 12.11
N ALA A 62 -4.14 -11.37 12.36
CA ALA A 62 -5.18 -11.90 13.23
C ALA A 62 -5.13 -11.24 14.62
N GLY A 63 -6.29 -11.00 15.22
CA GLY A 63 -6.40 -10.32 16.51
C GLY A 63 -6.09 -8.82 16.46
N MET A 64 -6.10 -8.21 15.27
CA MET A 64 -5.71 -6.80 15.05
C MET A 64 -4.27 -6.51 15.50
N ASN A 65 -3.38 -7.49 15.38
CA ASN A 65 -1.96 -7.26 15.60
C ASN A 65 -1.42 -6.39 14.46
N ILE A 66 -0.88 -5.21 14.80
CA ILE A 66 -0.37 -4.24 13.85
C ILE A 66 1.16 -4.24 13.92
N ASN A 67 1.82 -4.36 12.77
CA ASN A 67 3.25 -4.08 12.65
C ASN A 67 3.45 -2.87 11.75
N ALA A 68 4.40 -2.01 12.11
CA ALA A 68 4.80 -0.90 11.26
C ALA A 68 6.30 -0.64 11.39
N PHE A 69 6.96 -0.31 10.28
CA PHE A 69 8.35 0.13 10.28
C PHE A 69 8.58 1.16 9.19
N VAL A 70 9.56 2.03 9.43
CA VAL A 70 9.98 3.07 8.50
C VAL A 70 11.30 2.65 7.87
N TYR A 71 11.42 2.82 6.56
CA TYR A 71 12.66 2.58 5.82
C TYR A 71 12.95 3.77 4.91
N LYS A 72 14.22 4.12 4.81
CA LYS A 72 14.71 5.13 3.88
C LYS A 72 15.46 4.41 2.75
N PHE A 73 14.97 4.56 1.53
CA PHE A 73 15.53 3.94 0.32
C PHE A 73 16.78 4.67 -0.21
#